data_AF-A0A394D009-F1
#
_entry.id   AF-A0A394D009-F1
#
_cell.length_a   1.000
_cell.length_b   1.000
_cell.length_c   1.000
_cell.angle_alpha   90.00
_cell.angle_beta   90.00
_cell.angle_gamma   90.00
#
_symmetry.space_group_name_H-M   'P 1'
#
loop_
_entity.id
_entity.type
_entity.pdbx_description
1 polymer ?
#
loop_
_entity_poly.entity_id
_entity_poly.type
_entity_poly.pdbx_seq_one_letter_code
_entity_poly.pdbx_strand_id
1 'polypeptide(L)'
;MEPINEKEMMLEGRFVMPQSNAFGHTFRNYDAESGRQEGVDNFYRRNHIYQSVDFVEMSIWECCELLNEVVDESDIDLDEPQIQHLLQTAEAIRKDYPNEDWLHLVGLIHDLGKLLLLPSFGGLPQ
;
A
#
# COMPACT_ATOMS: atom_id res chain seq x y z
N MET A 1 25.31 16.44 24.15
CA MET A 1 24.25 15.44 23.94
C MET A 1 24.95 14.09 24.01
N GLU A 2 24.68 13.29 25.02
CA GLU A 2 25.27 11.94 25.12
C GLU A 2 24.67 11.02 24.05
N PRO A 3 25.44 10.06 23.52
CA PRO A 3 24.94 9.12 22.52
C PRO A 3 23.90 8.19 23.16
N ILE A 4 22.73 8.11 22.52
CA ILE A 4 21.59 7.32 23.00
C ILE A 4 21.94 5.83 22.89
N ASN A 5 21.74 5.10 23.98
CA ASN A 5 21.99 3.66 24.07
C ASN A 5 20.90 2.88 23.33
N GLU A 6 21.28 2.19 22.25
CA GLU A 6 20.38 1.39 21.40
C GLU A 6 19.55 0.35 22.18
N LYS A 7 20.02 -0.09 23.36
CA LYS A 7 19.27 -1.02 24.23
C LYS A 7 18.03 -0.41 24.88
N GLU A 8 17.96 0.91 25.03
CA GLU A 8 16.79 1.59 25.62
C GLU A 8 15.61 1.71 24.63
N MET A 9 15.85 1.64 23.32
CA MET A 9 14.77 1.66 22.31
C MET A 9 13.94 0.36 22.27
N MET A 10 14.42 -0.72 22.89
CA MET A 10 13.79 -2.04 22.86
C MET A 10 12.55 -2.16 23.76
N LEU A 11 12.31 -1.22 24.68
CA LEU A 11 11.35 -1.42 25.78
C LEU A 11 9.98 -0.71 25.64
N GLU A 12 9.73 0.07 24.58
CA GLU A 12 8.55 0.95 24.52
C GLU A 12 7.57 0.69 23.37
N GLY A 13 7.46 -0.55 22.87
CA GLY A 13 6.39 -0.91 21.91
C GLY A 13 6.37 -0.09 20.62
N ARG A 14 7.47 0.62 20.30
CA ARG A 14 7.59 1.38 19.06
C ARG A 14 7.84 0.40 17.93
N PHE A 15 7.09 0.53 16.85
CA PHE A 15 7.33 -0.21 15.61
C PHE A 15 8.78 0.00 15.15
N VAL A 16 9.62 -1.03 15.30
CA VAL A 16 11.00 -1.02 14.82
C VAL A 16 10.95 -1.49 13.38
N MET A 17 11.13 -0.55 12.45
CA MET A 17 11.18 -0.89 11.03
C MET A 17 12.44 -1.73 10.76
N PRO A 18 12.30 -2.96 10.24
CA PRO A 18 13.46 -3.79 9.95
C PRO A 18 14.33 -3.14 8.86
N GLN A 19 15.64 -3.33 8.92
CA GLN A 19 16.57 -2.75 7.94
C GLN A 19 16.39 -3.37 6.53
N SER A 20 15.77 -4.55 6.45
CA SER A 20 15.56 -5.30 5.21
C SER A 20 14.24 -6.07 5.23
N ASN A 21 13.62 -6.28 4.08
CA ASN A 21 12.44 -7.13 3.93
C ASN A 21 12.79 -8.62 4.12
N ALA A 22 11.79 -9.50 4.04
CA ALA A 22 11.94 -10.95 4.20
C ALA A 22 12.93 -11.60 3.21
N PHE A 23 13.28 -10.88 2.14
CA PHE A 23 14.21 -11.31 1.08
C PHE A 23 15.59 -10.66 1.18
N GLY A 24 15.86 -9.86 2.21
CA GLY A 24 17.16 -9.22 2.43
C GLY A 24 17.39 -7.94 1.63
N HIS A 25 16.36 -7.40 0.98
CA HIS A 25 16.42 -6.13 0.26
C HIS A 25 16.06 -4.93 1.16
N THR A 26 16.65 -3.77 0.89
CA THR A 26 16.31 -2.51 1.58
C THR A 26 14.87 -2.13 1.24
N PHE A 27 14.08 -1.75 2.25
CA PHE A 27 12.72 -1.24 2.03
C PHE A 27 12.74 -0.04 1.07
N ARG A 28 11.83 -0.03 0.09
CA ARG A 28 11.56 1.14 -0.75
C ARG A 28 12.81 1.70 -1.45
N ASN A 29 13.58 0.84 -2.11
CA ASN A 29 14.74 1.29 -2.88
C ASN A 29 14.31 1.94 -4.22
N TYR A 30 14.01 3.25 -4.18
CA TYR A 30 13.69 4.06 -5.36
C TYR A 30 14.94 4.64 -6.05
N ASP A 31 16.14 4.49 -5.47
CA ASP A 31 17.40 5.07 -5.96
C ASP A 31 18.17 4.11 -6.89
N ALA A 32 17.72 2.87 -7.02
CA ALA A 32 18.22 1.98 -8.07
C ALA A 32 17.63 2.45 -9.40
N GLU A 33 18.43 3.16 -10.20
CA GLU A 33 18.14 3.53 -11.59
C GLU A 33 17.51 2.35 -12.33
N SER A 34 16.19 2.36 -12.39
CA SER A 34 15.38 1.37 -13.08
C SER A 34 14.28 2.15 -13.78
N GLY A 35 13.88 1.73 -14.97
CA GLY A 35 12.81 2.38 -15.74
C GLY A 35 11.46 2.49 -15.01
N ARG A 36 11.35 1.95 -13.79
CA ARG A 36 10.20 2.04 -12.89
C ARG A 36 9.91 3.47 -12.40
N GLN A 37 10.92 4.34 -12.29
CA GLN A 37 10.71 5.67 -11.69
C GLN A 37 9.82 6.58 -12.56
N GLU A 38 9.96 6.49 -13.88
CA GLU A 38 9.07 7.19 -14.83
C GLU A 38 7.64 6.64 -14.81
N GLY A 39 7.47 5.33 -14.63
CA GLY A 39 6.17 4.68 -14.47
C GLY A 39 5.44 5.18 -13.23
N VAL A 40 6.12 5.15 -12.08
CA VAL A 40 5.59 5.63 -10.79
C VAL A 40 5.21 7.11 -10.85
N ASP A 41 6.06 7.98 -11.40
CA ASP A 41 5.78 9.41 -11.53
C ASP A 41 4.57 9.68 -12.45
N ASN A 42 4.46 8.95 -13.56
CA ASN A 42 3.31 9.06 -14.45
C ASN A 42 2.02 8.55 -13.80
N PHE A 43 2.11 7.46 -13.03
CA PHE A 43 0.98 6.90 -12.28
C PHE A 43 0.42 7.90 -11.29
N TYR A 44 1.25 8.44 -10.39
CA TYR A 44 0.80 9.40 -9.38
C TYR A 44 0.30 10.71 -9.99
N ARG A 45 0.96 11.23 -11.04
CA ARG A 45 0.50 12.44 -11.73
C ARG A 45 -0.90 12.25 -12.31
N ARG A 46 -1.16 11.12 -12.97
CA ARG A 46 -2.48 10.82 -13.55
C ARG A 46 -3.52 10.59 -12.48
N ASN A 47 -3.16 9.91 -11.39
CA ASN A 47 -4.04 9.72 -10.24
C ASN A 47 -4.54 11.09 -9.73
N HIS A 48 -3.65 12.06 -9.54
CA HIS A 48 -4.02 13.41 -9.12
C HIS A 48 -4.89 14.20 -10.13
N ILE A 49 -4.89 13.83 -11.41
CA ILE A 49 -5.67 14.51 -12.45
C ILE A 49 -7.05 13.87 -12.63
N TYR A 50 -7.13 12.54 -12.58
CA TYR A 50 -8.34 11.80 -12.99
C TYR A 50 -9.15 11.24 -11.82
N GLN A 51 -8.56 11.10 -10.62
CA GLN A 51 -9.24 10.57 -9.45
C GLN A 51 -10.17 11.63 -8.84
N SER A 52 -11.39 11.72 -9.40
CA SER A 52 -12.46 12.61 -8.92
C SER A 52 -13.66 11.80 -8.42
N VAL A 53 -14.54 12.41 -7.62
CA VAL A 53 -15.74 11.72 -7.10
C VAL A 53 -16.66 11.27 -8.24
N ASP A 54 -16.73 12.04 -9.32
CA ASP A 54 -17.55 11.71 -10.51
C ASP A 54 -16.97 10.54 -11.32
N PHE A 55 -15.74 10.10 -11.02
CA PHE A 55 -15.06 9.05 -11.75
C PHE A 55 -15.66 7.67 -11.47
N VAL A 56 -16.15 7.45 -10.25
CA VAL A 56 -16.63 6.16 -9.76
C VAL A 56 -17.78 6.38 -8.77
N GLU A 57 -18.97 5.87 -9.09
CA GLU A 57 -20.09 5.79 -8.15
C GLU A 57 -20.33 4.33 -7.76
N MET A 58 -19.63 3.86 -6.73
CA MET A 58 -19.78 2.53 -6.16
C MET A 58 -19.46 2.53 -4.66
N SER A 59 -19.90 1.49 -3.95
CA SER A 59 -19.55 1.26 -2.56
C SER A 59 -18.08 0.84 -2.40
N ILE A 60 -17.53 1.05 -1.20
CA ILE A 60 -16.17 0.63 -0.86
C ILE A 60 -15.97 -0.88 -1.10
N TRP A 61 -16.98 -1.71 -0.83
CA TRP A 61 -16.87 -3.14 -1.03
C TRP A 61 -16.83 -3.53 -2.51
N GLU A 62 -17.64 -2.88 -3.35
CA GLU A 62 -17.59 -3.08 -4.81
C GLU A 62 -16.21 -2.68 -5.37
N CYS A 63 -15.60 -1.60 -4.85
CA CYS A 63 -14.21 -1.26 -5.15
C CYS A 63 -13.24 -2.41 -4.78
N CYS A 64 -13.38 -2.99 -3.59
CA CYS A 64 -12.55 -4.10 -3.14
C CYS A 64 -12.71 -5.34 -4.04
N GLU A 65 -13.94 -5.68 -4.42
CA GLU A 65 -14.23 -6.84 -5.29
C GLU A 65 -13.62 -6.69 -6.68
N LEU A 66 -13.62 -5.48 -7.24
CA LEU A 66 -12.96 -5.20 -8.52
C LEU A 66 -11.43 -5.41 -8.47
N LEU A 67 -10.81 -5.26 -7.30
CA LEU A 67 -9.38 -5.51 -7.09
C LEU A 67 -9.03 -7.00 -6.94
N ASN A 68 -10.02 -7.90 -7.01
CA ASN A 68 -9.76 -9.35 -7.04
C ASN A 68 -9.04 -9.79 -8.33
N GLU A 69 -9.16 -9.01 -9.41
CA GLU A 69 -8.53 -9.30 -10.70
C GLU A 69 -7.21 -8.53 -10.90
N VAL A 70 -6.75 -7.81 -9.88
CA VAL A 70 -5.53 -6.99 -9.93
C VAL A 70 -4.46 -7.64 -9.06
N VAL A 71 -3.31 -7.93 -9.65
CA VAL A 71 -2.08 -8.27 -8.94
C VAL A 71 -1.14 -7.07 -9.09
N ASP A 72 -0.53 -6.64 -7.99
CA ASP A 72 0.38 -5.50 -8.00
C ASP A 72 1.75 -5.92 -8.55
N GLU A 73 2.03 -5.61 -9.81
CA GLU A 73 3.31 -5.91 -10.46
C GLU A 73 4.48 -5.09 -9.89
N SER A 74 4.20 -4.04 -9.11
CA SER A 74 5.23 -3.25 -8.42
C SER A 74 5.68 -3.87 -7.11
N ASP A 75 4.84 -4.72 -6.51
CA ASP A 75 5.14 -5.41 -5.26
C ASP A 75 5.84 -6.75 -5.54
N ILE A 76 7.13 -6.83 -5.20
CA ILE A 76 7.94 -8.04 -5.40
C ILE A 76 7.66 -9.12 -4.34
N ASP A 77 6.89 -8.78 -3.31
CA ASP A 77 6.65 -9.63 -2.14
C ASP A 77 5.28 -10.34 -2.20
N LEU A 78 4.38 -9.96 -3.13
CA LEU A 78 2.99 -10.44 -3.21
C LEU A 78 2.55 -10.87 -4.63
N ASP A 79 2.22 -12.16 -4.80
CA ASP A 79 1.56 -12.70 -6.01
C ASP A 79 0.02 -12.82 -5.83
N GLU A 80 -0.51 -12.33 -4.71
CA GLU A 80 -1.92 -12.45 -4.32
C GLU A 80 -2.78 -11.33 -4.93
N PRO A 81 -4.08 -11.57 -5.14
CA PRO A 81 -5.02 -10.52 -5.51
C PRO A 81 -4.99 -9.35 -4.53
N GLN A 82 -5.06 -8.14 -5.05
CA GLN A 82 -4.93 -6.90 -4.27
C GLN A 82 -5.97 -6.80 -3.13
N ILE A 83 -7.17 -7.39 -3.27
CA ILE A 83 -8.15 -7.48 -2.18
C ILE A 83 -7.60 -8.22 -0.93
N GLN A 84 -6.75 -9.23 -1.10
CA GLN A 84 -6.16 -9.97 0.02
C GLN A 84 -5.21 -9.08 0.81
N HIS A 85 -4.39 -8.28 0.13
CA HIS A 85 -3.54 -7.27 0.77
C HIS A 85 -4.33 -6.25 1.59
N LEU A 86 -5.47 -5.77 1.07
CA LEU A 86 -6.35 -4.86 1.81
C LEU A 86 -6.87 -5.50 3.11
N LEU A 87 -7.32 -6.75 3.03
CA LEU A 87 -7.86 -7.49 4.18
C LEU A 87 -6.75 -7.84 5.20
N GLN A 88 -5.59 -8.29 4.73
CA GLN A 88 -4.43 -8.60 5.58
C GLN A 88 -3.96 -7.35 6.34
N THR A 89 -3.88 -6.21 5.66
CA THR A 89 -3.52 -4.92 6.27
C THR A 89 -4.55 -4.52 7.33
N ALA A 90 -5.85 -4.55 6.97
CA ALA A 90 -6.91 -4.19 7.90
C ALA A 90 -6.95 -5.11 9.14
N GLU A 91 -6.81 -6.43 8.96
CA GLU A 91 -6.82 -7.40 10.07
C GLU A 91 -5.57 -7.33 10.94
N ALA A 92 -4.40 -7.06 10.37
CA ALA A 92 -3.17 -6.83 11.14
C ALA A 92 -3.32 -5.59 12.03
N ILE A 93 -3.82 -4.49 11.48
CA ILE A 93 -4.11 -3.28 12.25
C ILE A 93 -5.18 -3.57 13.32
N ARG A 94 -6.25 -4.31 12.98
CA ARG A 94 -7.30 -4.68 13.94
C ARG A 94 -6.75 -5.46 15.13
N LYS A 95 -5.78 -6.34 14.89
CA LYS A 95 -5.13 -7.12 15.94
C LYS A 95 -4.26 -6.26 16.86
N ASP A 96 -3.50 -5.32 16.29
CA ASP A 96 -2.55 -4.50 17.04
C ASP A 96 -3.22 -3.28 17.70
N TYR A 97 -4.29 -2.76 17.10
CA TYR A 97 -5.02 -1.56 17.52
C TYR A 97 -6.53 -1.81 17.62
N PRO A 98 -7.01 -2.73 18.47
CA PRO A 98 -8.40 -3.21 18.45
C PRO A 98 -9.47 -2.15 18.74
N ASN A 99 -9.10 -1.02 19.35
CA ASN A 99 -10.03 0.06 19.70
C ASN A 99 -10.04 1.23 18.69
N GLU A 100 -9.21 1.17 17.64
CA GLU A 100 -9.07 2.22 16.63
C GLU A 100 -9.75 1.78 15.32
N ASP A 101 -11.08 1.67 15.34
CA ASP A 101 -11.90 1.20 14.21
C ASP A 101 -11.64 1.96 12.91
N TRP A 102 -11.48 3.27 12.99
CA TRP A 102 -11.12 4.12 11.85
C TRP A 102 -9.79 3.71 11.21
N LEU A 103 -8.82 3.21 11.99
CA LEU A 103 -7.52 2.79 11.48
C LEU A 103 -7.62 1.46 10.74
N HIS A 104 -8.55 0.59 11.15
CA HIS A 104 -8.85 -0.65 10.42
C HIS A 104 -9.42 -0.30 9.04
N LEU A 105 -10.34 0.66 9.00
CA LEU A 105 -10.92 1.16 7.76
C LEU A 105 -9.85 1.81 6.86
N VAL A 106 -8.94 2.61 7.42
CA VAL A 106 -7.81 3.18 6.66
C VAL A 106 -6.99 2.06 6.00
N GLY A 107 -6.68 0.98 6.74
CA GLY A 107 -6.00 -0.19 6.19
C GLY A 107 -6.76 -0.85 5.05
N LEU A 108 -8.09 -0.92 5.13
CA LEU A 108 -8.93 -1.50 4.08
C LEU A 108 -8.96 -0.63 2.81
N ILE A 109 -8.99 0.70 2.94
CA ILE A 109 -9.21 1.60 1.79
C ILE A 109 -7.93 2.18 1.18
N HIS A 110 -6.76 1.98 1.81
CA HIS A 110 -5.54 2.71 1.46
C HIS A 110 -5.13 2.59 -0.01
N ASP A 111 -5.36 1.43 -0.61
CA ASP A 111 -4.89 1.06 -1.95
C ASP A 111 -6.01 1.00 -3.01
N LEU A 112 -7.22 1.49 -2.70
CA LEU A 112 -8.34 1.50 -3.66
C LEU A 112 -8.08 2.34 -4.92
N GLY A 113 -7.08 3.22 -4.92
CA GLY A 113 -6.63 3.93 -6.12
C GLY A 113 -6.12 3.01 -7.23
N LYS A 114 -5.76 1.76 -6.93
CA LYS A 114 -5.35 0.75 -7.91
C LYS A 114 -6.45 0.36 -8.90
N LEU A 115 -7.71 0.75 -8.65
CA LEU A 115 -8.79 0.61 -9.64
C LEU A 115 -8.46 1.25 -10.99
N LEU A 116 -7.61 2.29 -11.02
CA LEU A 116 -7.15 2.93 -12.27
C LEU A 116 -6.40 1.98 -13.22
N LEU A 117 -5.87 0.86 -12.72
CA LEU A 117 -5.19 -0.14 -13.54
C LEU A 117 -6.19 -0.96 -14.38
N LEU A 118 -7.44 -1.06 -13.94
CA LEU A 118 -8.43 -1.82 -14.68
C LEU A 118 -8.76 -1.12 -16.01
N PRO A 119 -8.99 -1.89 -17.10
CA PRO A 119 -9.34 -1.33 -18.41
C PRO A 119 -10.55 -0.39 -18.37
N SER A 120 -11.53 -0.70 -17.53
CA SER A 120 -12.76 0.08 -17.31
C SER A 120 -12.48 1.49 -16.76
N PHE A 121 -11.32 1.72 -16.17
CA PHE A 121 -10.91 2.96 -15.50
C PHE A 121 -9.64 3.58 -16.10
N GLY A 122 -9.25 3.15 -17.30
CA GLY A 122 -8.16 3.74 -18.06
C GLY A 122 -7.04 2.77 -18.43
N GLY A 123 -6.99 1.58 -17.83
CA GLY A 123 -6.00 0.55 -18.16
C GLY A 123 -4.56 1.03 -17.98
N LEU A 124 -4.30 1.77 -16.90
CA LEU A 124 -3.01 2.43 -16.73
C LEU A 124 -1.90 1.41 -16.47
N PRO A 125 -0.71 1.59 -17.05
CA PRO A 125 0.45 0.81 -16.64
C PRO A 125 0.79 1.16 -15.18
N GLN A 126 1.23 0.14 -14.46
CA GLN A 126 1.70 0.25 -13.08
C GLN A 126 3.19 0.61 -13.03
#